data_AF-A0A7Y0HF17-F1
#
_entry.id   AF-A0A7Y0HF17-F1
#
_cell.length_a   1.000
_cell.length_b   1.000
_cell.length_c   1.000
_cell.angle_alpha   90.00
_cell.angle_beta   90.00
_cell.angle_gamma   90.00
#
_symmetry.space_group_name_H-M   'P 1'
#
loop_
_entity.id
_entity.type
_entity.pdbx_description
1 polymer ?
#
loop_
_entity_poly.entity_id
_entity_poly.type
_entity_poly.pdbx_seq_one_letter_code
_entity_poly.pdbx_strand_id
1 'polypeptide(L)'
;MLYKPWVANGRGLDFADPMTNSGWWLYDDGSLRCYRFFANDDSERAQFAPGDPFPPGSSAAAAMMCHYGMVRLERMRRGVRIEWDVCAVDPSALSILKAWLKIRIKVPEIRLRFYYGGWATETYGDSEAALRRVDQLSDYRGSTPSGLIACKDQGIENLDGAKRLLRTAYQRWNESRTDALELFDSPFREIAPYTLSLSEDNAPGNLFYRKVGSHAYIVSYLGREWARDVVGTLSTRGHGDVEFENVVAEPYFDALRTGRPHYGHVRALFDGCGHDPAWVSYQRLVLPYHTPRGQRAVAIAVIPDQDVAIPFLSGKTRNAIN
;
A
#
# COMPACT_ATOMS: atom_id res chain seq x y z
N MET A 1 -24.67 -35.23 6.09
CA MET A 1 -24.91 -34.11 7.03
C MET A 1 -25.34 -32.92 6.19
N LEU A 2 -26.64 -32.61 6.15
CA LEU A 2 -27.22 -31.62 5.22
C LEU A 2 -27.12 -30.22 5.84
N TYR A 3 -26.27 -29.36 5.25
CA TYR A 3 -26.19 -27.95 5.61
C TYR A 3 -27.44 -27.22 5.11
N LYS A 4 -28.15 -26.53 6.01
CA LYS A 4 -29.23 -25.61 5.61
C LYS A 4 -28.60 -24.32 5.08
N PRO A 5 -28.85 -23.92 3.83
CA PRO A 5 -28.49 -22.58 3.36
C PRO A 5 -29.19 -21.55 4.26
N TRP A 6 -28.41 -20.63 4.83
CA TRP A 6 -28.95 -19.51 5.59
C TRP A 6 -29.48 -18.48 4.59
N VAL A 7 -30.76 -18.59 4.24
CA VAL A 7 -31.47 -17.54 3.51
C VAL A 7 -31.58 -16.33 4.42
N ALA A 8 -31.20 -15.15 3.93
CA ALA A 8 -31.27 -13.88 4.64
C ALA A 8 -32.74 -13.52 4.99
N ASN A 9 -33.30 -14.16 5.99
CA ASN A 9 -34.67 -13.95 6.46
C ASN A 9 -34.76 -12.71 7.35
N GLY A 10 -34.42 -11.52 6.85
CA GLY A 10 -34.74 -10.20 7.42
C GLY A 10 -34.26 -9.88 8.85
N ARG A 11 -33.79 -10.86 9.63
CA ARG A 11 -33.12 -10.71 10.91
C ARG A 11 -31.68 -10.41 10.57
N GLY A 12 -31.34 -9.12 10.67
CA GLY A 12 -29.98 -8.67 10.39
C GLY A 12 -28.96 -9.51 11.13
N LEU A 13 -27.79 -9.70 10.51
CA LEU A 13 -26.60 -10.27 11.15
C LEU A 13 -26.39 -9.64 12.53
N ASP A 14 -26.88 -10.30 13.57
CA ASP A 14 -26.79 -9.78 14.92
C ASP A 14 -25.39 -10.14 15.42
N PHE A 15 -24.51 -9.14 15.41
CA PHE A 15 -23.12 -9.22 15.86
C PHE A 15 -23.04 -9.31 17.39
N ALA A 16 -23.93 -10.09 18.00
CA ALA A 16 -24.32 -10.01 19.41
C ALA A 16 -23.21 -10.41 20.40
N ASP A 17 -22.11 -10.99 19.93
CA ASP A 17 -20.95 -11.26 20.77
C ASP A 17 -19.78 -10.33 20.41
N PRO A 18 -19.49 -9.29 21.23
CA PRO A 18 -18.39 -8.37 21.01
C PRO A 18 -17.00 -8.98 21.29
N MET A 19 -16.90 -10.20 21.81
CA MET A 19 -15.64 -10.80 22.28
C MET A 19 -15.04 -11.84 21.31
N THR A 20 -15.73 -12.22 20.24
CA THR A 20 -15.22 -13.22 19.29
C THR A 20 -14.82 -12.58 17.95
N ASN A 21 -13.52 -12.66 17.61
CA ASN A 21 -13.01 -12.39 16.27
C ASN A 21 -13.71 -13.38 15.32
N SER A 22 -14.68 -12.87 14.57
CA SER A 22 -15.49 -13.65 13.64
C SER A 22 -15.31 -13.09 12.23
N GLY A 23 -15.23 -14.01 11.28
CA GLY A 23 -15.21 -13.69 9.86
C GLY A 23 -16.29 -14.47 9.13
N TRP A 24 -16.58 -14.04 7.92
CA TRP A 24 -17.56 -14.65 7.04
C TRP A 24 -17.05 -14.69 5.62
N TRP A 25 -17.38 -15.77 4.94
CA TRP A 25 -17.21 -15.93 3.51
C TRP A 25 -18.56 -15.74 2.81
N LEU A 26 -18.60 -14.91 1.78
CA LEU A 26 -19.70 -14.79 0.83
C LEU A 26 -19.39 -15.64 -0.40
N TYR A 27 -20.28 -16.60 -0.66
CA TYR A 27 -20.20 -17.52 -1.80
C TYR A 27 -21.09 -17.05 -2.96
N ASP A 28 -20.86 -17.65 -4.13
CA ASP A 28 -21.64 -17.48 -5.36
C ASP A 28 -23.10 -17.93 -5.21
N ASP A 29 -23.35 -18.98 -4.42
CA ASP A 29 -24.68 -19.52 -4.12
C ASP A 29 -25.51 -18.64 -3.17
N GLY A 30 -24.97 -17.50 -2.74
CA GLY A 30 -25.63 -16.61 -1.80
C GLY A 30 -25.46 -16.98 -0.34
N SER A 31 -24.76 -18.07 -0.03
CA SER A 31 -24.54 -18.50 1.33
C SER A 31 -23.48 -17.65 2.02
N LEU A 32 -23.75 -17.34 3.29
CA LEU A 32 -22.79 -16.74 4.21
C LEU A 32 -22.29 -17.84 5.15
N ARG A 33 -20.99 -18.13 5.13
CA ARG A 33 -20.41 -19.11 6.07
C ARG A 33 -19.54 -18.40 7.09
N CYS A 34 -19.95 -18.49 8.35
CA CYS A 34 -19.23 -17.93 9.48
C CYS A 34 -18.07 -18.84 9.88
N TYR A 35 -16.93 -18.24 10.22
CA TYR A 35 -15.82 -18.89 10.88
C TYR A 35 -15.37 -18.05 12.08
N ARG A 36 -14.87 -18.70 13.12
CA ARG A 36 -14.42 -18.03 14.36
C ARG A 36 -12.93 -18.21 14.53
N PHE A 37 -12.26 -17.13 14.90
CA PHE A 37 -10.90 -17.18 15.42
C PHE A 37 -10.96 -17.30 16.93
N PHE A 38 -10.41 -18.38 17.46
CA PHE A 38 -10.07 -18.47 18.88
C PHE A 38 -8.67 -17.90 19.03
N ALA A 39 -8.57 -16.65 19.48
CA ALA A 39 -7.30 -16.05 19.88
C ALA A 39 -6.94 -16.61 21.27
N ASN A 40 -6.31 -17.79 21.30
CA ASN A 40 -5.60 -18.26 22.48
C ASN A 40 -4.12 -18.04 22.24
N ASP A 41 -3.46 -17.30 23.15
CA ASP A 41 -2.03 -16.97 23.27
C ASP A 41 -1.08 -17.45 22.15
N ASP A 42 -0.42 -16.47 21.52
CA ASP A 42 0.84 -16.49 20.73
C ASP A 42 1.08 -17.62 19.71
N SER A 43 0.10 -18.47 19.47
CA SER A 43 0.09 -19.43 18.37
C SER A 43 -1.15 -19.19 17.54
N GLU A 44 -0.96 -18.85 16.26
CA GLU A 44 -2.01 -18.66 15.24
C GLU A 44 -2.78 -19.96 14.92
N ARG A 45 -3.13 -20.77 15.92
CA ARG A 45 -4.00 -21.94 15.74
C ARG A 45 -5.44 -21.49 15.88
N ALA A 46 -5.96 -20.89 14.82
CA ALA A 46 -7.40 -20.77 14.64
C ALA A 46 -8.00 -22.19 14.68
N GLN A 47 -8.84 -22.48 15.68
CA GLN A 47 -9.66 -23.69 15.65
C GLN A 47 -10.82 -23.44 14.69
N PHE A 48 -10.67 -24.03 13.51
CA PHE A 48 -11.66 -24.00 12.44
C PHE A 48 -12.98 -24.62 12.87
N ALA A 49 -14.09 -24.04 12.41
CA ALA A 49 -15.33 -24.81 12.37
C ALA A 49 -15.08 -26.05 11.48
N PRO A 50 -15.58 -27.24 11.84
CA PRO A 50 -15.53 -28.40 10.95
C PRO A 50 -16.12 -28.01 9.59
N GLY A 51 -15.27 -27.98 8.54
CA GLY A 51 -15.64 -27.54 7.19
C GLY A 51 -15.17 -26.14 6.78
N ASP A 52 -14.34 -25.45 7.57
CA ASP A 52 -13.59 -24.29 7.10
C ASP A 52 -12.45 -24.74 6.16
N PRO A 53 -12.42 -24.30 4.89
CA PRO A 53 -11.36 -24.69 3.97
C PRO A 53 -9.98 -24.05 4.27
N PHE A 54 -9.87 -23.07 5.19
CA PHE A 54 -8.77 -22.10 5.12
C PHE A 54 -7.99 -21.88 6.42
N PRO A 55 -6.66 -22.10 6.46
CA PRO A 55 -5.81 -21.63 7.56
C PRO A 55 -5.51 -20.11 7.49
N PRO A 56 -5.51 -19.37 8.63
CA PRO A 56 -5.14 -17.95 8.68
C PRO A 56 -3.71 -17.73 8.21
N GLY A 57 -3.43 -16.52 7.72
CA GLY A 57 -2.07 -16.06 7.46
C GLY A 57 -1.38 -16.68 6.24
N SER A 58 -2.04 -17.61 5.53
CA SER A 58 -1.45 -18.26 4.36
C SER A 58 -1.74 -17.48 3.07
N SER A 59 -0.73 -17.38 2.20
CA SER A 59 -0.88 -17.02 0.78
C SER A 59 -1.96 -17.86 0.05
N ALA A 60 -2.32 -19.02 0.62
CA ALA A 60 -3.42 -19.85 0.16
C ALA A 60 -4.80 -19.18 0.29
N ALA A 61 -5.04 -18.33 1.29
CA ALA A 61 -6.31 -17.61 1.41
C ALA A 61 -6.51 -16.60 0.25
N ALA A 62 -5.42 -15.93 -0.15
CA ALA A 62 -5.41 -15.06 -1.33
C ALA A 62 -5.66 -15.89 -2.60
N ALA A 63 -4.85 -16.93 -2.83
CA ALA A 63 -4.98 -17.80 -4.00
C ALA A 63 -6.37 -18.43 -4.14
N MET A 64 -7.03 -18.79 -3.03
CA MET A 64 -8.37 -19.35 -3.05
C MET A 64 -9.46 -18.30 -3.22
N MET A 65 -9.31 -17.08 -2.68
CA MET A 65 -10.19 -15.96 -3.04
C MET A 65 -10.16 -15.71 -4.54
N CYS A 66 -8.98 -15.74 -5.16
CA CYS A 66 -8.82 -15.67 -6.60
C CYS A 66 -9.49 -16.87 -7.30
N HIS A 67 -9.34 -18.08 -6.76
CA HIS A 67 -9.85 -19.29 -7.42
C HIS A 67 -11.38 -19.40 -7.40
N TYR A 68 -12.02 -19.02 -6.29
CA TYR A 68 -13.47 -19.21 -6.09
C TYR A 68 -14.30 -17.92 -6.22
N GLY A 69 -13.66 -16.78 -6.50
CA GLY A 69 -14.35 -15.49 -6.65
C GLY A 69 -15.09 -15.03 -5.39
N MET A 70 -14.62 -15.42 -4.20
CA MET A 70 -15.30 -15.13 -2.94
C MET A 70 -15.01 -13.71 -2.41
N VAL A 71 -15.90 -13.22 -1.55
CA VAL A 71 -15.68 -12.03 -0.72
C VAL A 71 -15.57 -12.44 0.74
N ARG A 72 -14.52 -12.00 1.42
CA ARG A 72 -14.32 -12.19 2.85
C ARG A 72 -14.77 -10.95 3.61
N LEU A 73 -15.51 -11.13 4.69
CA LEU A 73 -15.83 -10.07 5.64
C LEU A 73 -15.28 -10.46 7.01
N GLU A 74 -14.60 -9.53 7.66
CA GLU A 74 -14.02 -9.77 8.98
C GLU A 74 -14.35 -8.62 9.91
N ARG A 75 -14.89 -8.94 11.08
CA ARG A 75 -15.19 -7.93 12.09
C ARG A 75 -13.89 -7.44 12.72
N MET A 76 -13.72 -6.12 12.78
CA MET A 76 -12.66 -5.46 13.52
C MET A 76 -13.24 -4.79 14.77
N ARG A 77 -12.38 -4.41 15.73
CA ARG A 77 -12.80 -3.72 16.95
C ARG A 77 -13.63 -2.46 16.70
N ARG A 78 -13.34 -1.72 15.62
CA ARG A 78 -14.00 -0.45 15.27
C ARG A 78 -14.78 -0.49 13.95
N GLY A 79 -14.92 -1.67 13.33
CA GLY A 79 -15.39 -1.70 11.95
C GLY A 79 -15.47 -3.08 11.32
N VAL A 80 -15.41 -3.09 10.00
CA VAL A 80 -15.35 -4.30 9.17
C VAL A 80 -14.20 -4.19 8.17
N ARG A 81 -13.52 -5.29 7.93
CA ARG A 81 -12.59 -5.47 6.82
C ARG A 81 -13.26 -6.35 5.77
N ILE A 82 -13.24 -5.91 4.52
CA ILE A 82 -13.82 -6.62 3.38
C ILE A 82 -12.69 -6.90 2.40
N GLU A 83 -12.48 -8.16 2.05
CA GLU A 83 -11.40 -8.64 1.19
C GLU A 83 -11.91 -9.40 -0.02
N TRP A 84 -11.37 -9.13 -1.21
CA TRP A 84 -11.67 -9.86 -2.45
C TRP A 84 -10.61 -9.64 -3.54
N ASP A 85 -10.62 -10.48 -4.57
CA ASP A 85 -9.86 -10.26 -5.82
C ASP A 85 -10.75 -9.52 -6.83
N VAL A 86 -10.32 -8.34 -7.30
CA VAL A 86 -11.07 -7.51 -8.24
C VAL A 86 -11.31 -8.23 -9.57
N CYS A 87 -10.30 -8.93 -10.07
CA CYS A 87 -10.33 -9.61 -11.36
C CYS A 87 -11.21 -10.85 -11.31
N ALA A 88 -11.21 -11.57 -10.18
CA ALA A 88 -11.79 -12.90 -10.08
C ALA A 88 -13.10 -12.98 -9.28
N VAL A 89 -13.53 -11.90 -8.59
CA VAL A 89 -14.74 -11.93 -7.77
C VAL A 89 -16.00 -12.30 -8.56
N ASP A 90 -16.79 -13.21 -7.99
CA ASP A 90 -18.07 -13.63 -8.52
C ASP A 90 -19.10 -12.46 -8.44
N PRO A 91 -19.86 -12.18 -9.51
CA PRO A 91 -20.85 -11.10 -9.51
C PRO A 91 -21.93 -11.24 -8.43
N SER A 92 -22.32 -12.46 -8.05
CA SER A 92 -23.32 -12.72 -7.02
C SER A 92 -22.77 -12.43 -5.63
N ALA A 93 -21.56 -12.90 -5.33
CA ALA A 93 -20.85 -12.56 -4.09
C ALA A 93 -20.73 -11.04 -3.90
N LEU A 94 -20.37 -10.32 -4.97
CA LEU A 94 -20.26 -8.87 -4.96
C LEU A 94 -21.63 -8.18 -4.79
N SER A 95 -22.68 -8.70 -5.41
CA SER A 95 -24.05 -8.18 -5.26
C SER A 95 -24.55 -8.30 -3.82
N ILE A 96 -24.21 -9.39 -3.13
CA ILE A 96 -24.54 -9.60 -1.72
C ILE A 96 -23.75 -8.64 -0.83
N LEU A 97 -22.46 -8.42 -1.12
CA LEU A 97 -21.67 -7.41 -0.42
C LEU A 97 -22.32 -6.03 -0.54
N LYS A 98 -22.74 -5.64 -1.75
CA LYS A 98 -23.42 -4.36 -1.99
C LYS A 98 -24.73 -4.25 -1.20
N ALA A 99 -25.53 -5.31 -1.17
CA ALA A 99 -26.75 -5.36 -0.36
C ALA A 99 -26.43 -5.24 1.15
N TRP A 100 -25.38 -5.91 1.62
CA TRP A 100 -24.92 -5.84 3.00
C TRP A 100 -24.52 -4.41 3.41
N LEU A 101 -23.73 -3.72 2.58
CA LEU A 101 -23.31 -2.33 2.80
C LEU A 101 -24.52 -1.37 2.87
N LYS A 102 -25.52 -1.56 1.99
CA LYS A 102 -26.76 -0.75 1.99
C LYS A 102 -27.56 -0.88 3.29
N ILE A 103 -27.57 -2.07 3.89
CA ILE A 103 -28.31 -2.35 5.13
C ILE A 103 -27.56 -1.85 6.37
N ARG A 104 -26.21 -1.75 6.31
CA ARG A 104 -25.33 -1.53 7.47
C ARG A 104 -24.75 -0.12 7.55
N ILE A 105 -25.62 0.90 7.42
CA ILE A 105 -25.28 2.33 7.39
C ILE A 105 -24.43 2.82 8.59
N LYS A 106 -24.42 2.10 9.73
CA LYS A 106 -23.79 2.56 11.00
C LYS A 106 -22.42 1.92 11.33
N VAL A 107 -21.71 1.33 10.37
CA VAL A 107 -20.35 0.82 10.63
C VAL A 107 -19.37 1.99 10.70
N PRO A 108 -18.62 2.20 11.81
CA PRO A 108 -17.76 3.38 11.98
C PRO A 108 -16.55 3.41 11.05
N GLU A 109 -16.05 2.23 10.69
CA GLU A 109 -14.87 2.07 9.85
C GLU A 109 -15.08 0.88 8.91
N ILE A 110 -14.96 1.12 7.61
CA ILE A 110 -15.03 0.09 6.58
C ILE A 110 -13.70 0.08 5.85
N ARG A 111 -12.97 -1.03 5.97
CA ARG A 111 -11.69 -1.23 5.29
C ARG A 111 -11.88 -2.14 4.10
N LEU A 112 -11.75 -1.60 2.90
CA LEU A 112 -11.74 -2.38 1.67
C LEU A 112 -10.30 -2.77 1.39
N ARG A 113 -10.01 -4.08 1.33
CA ARG A 113 -8.70 -4.59 0.95
C ARG A 113 -8.85 -5.52 -0.24
N PHE A 114 -8.45 -5.09 -1.41
CA PHE A 114 -8.74 -5.80 -2.64
C PHE A 114 -7.47 -6.09 -3.43
N TYR A 115 -7.44 -7.22 -4.11
CA TYR A 115 -6.30 -7.66 -4.92
C TYR A 115 -6.51 -7.28 -6.39
N TYR A 116 -5.53 -6.60 -6.98
CA TYR A 116 -5.48 -6.27 -8.41
C TYR A 116 -4.00 -6.26 -8.87
N GLY A 117 -3.41 -7.44 -9.06
CA GLY A 117 -1.96 -7.64 -9.23
C GLY A 117 -1.16 -7.50 -7.91
N GLY A 118 -1.71 -6.76 -6.95
CA GLY A 118 -1.30 -6.73 -5.56
C GLY A 118 -2.42 -6.21 -4.68
N TRP A 119 -2.24 -6.34 -3.36
CA TRP A 119 -3.16 -5.84 -2.35
C TRP A 119 -3.14 -4.31 -2.27
N ALA A 120 -4.30 -3.71 -2.41
CA ALA A 120 -4.54 -2.33 -2.02
C ALA A 120 -5.43 -2.30 -0.77
N THR A 121 -5.33 -1.24 0.03
CA THR A 121 -6.17 -1.05 1.20
C THR A 121 -6.66 0.40 1.26
N GLU A 122 -7.97 0.55 1.34
CA GLU A 122 -8.67 1.83 1.45
C GLU A 122 -9.59 1.79 2.67
N THR A 123 -9.72 2.92 3.38
CA THR A 123 -10.52 3.01 4.61
C THR A 123 -11.56 4.11 4.47
N TYR A 124 -12.80 3.79 4.85
CA TYR A 124 -13.98 4.64 4.69
C TYR A 124 -14.69 4.79 6.04
N GLY A 125 -15.16 6.01 6.31
CA GLY A 125 -15.96 6.33 7.50
C GLY A 125 -17.47 6.13 7.30
N ASP A 126 -17.91 5.87 6.08
CA ASP A 126 -19.31 5.71 5.74
C ASP A 126 -19.53 4.60 4.69
N SER A 127 -20.70 3.95 4.77
CA SER A 127 -21.04 2.81 3.91
C SER A 127 -21.32 3.22 2.46
N GLU A 128 -21.73 4.46 2.21
CA GLU A 128 -22.05 4.92 0.87
C GLU A 128 -20.79 5.14 0.02
N ALA A 129 -19.75 5.72 0.60
CA ALA A 129 -18.45 5.88 -0.03
C ALA A 129 -17.81 4.52 -0.33
N ALA A 130 -17.86 3.60 0.64
CA ALA A 130 -17.40 2.23 0.42
C ALA A 130 -18.20 1.53 -0.69
N LEU A 131 -19.53 1.68 -0.71
CA LEU A 131 -20.39 1.11 -1.75
C LEU A 131 -20.07 1.68 -3.13
N ARG A 132 -19.97 3.01 -3.27
CA ARG A 132 -19.57 3.66 -4.53
C ARG A 132 -18.22 3.14 -5.00
N ARG A 133 -17.29 2.90 -4.06
CA ARG A 133 -15.98 2.35 -4.40
C ARG A 133 -16.08 0.91 -4.90
N VAL A 134 -16.87 0.05 -4.23
CA VAL A 134 -17.12 -1.33 -4.69
C VAL A 134 -17.73 -1.33 -6.10
N ASP A 135 -18.66 -0.40 -6.39
CA ASP A 135 -19.23 -0.23 -7.73
C ASP A 135 -18.13 0.14 -8.75
N GLN A 136 -17.28 1.11 -8.46
CA GLN A 136 -16.16 1.50 -9.35
C GLN A 136 -15.18 0.34 -9.60
N LEU A 137 -14.85 -0.43 -8.56
CA LEU A 137 -13.93 -1.58 -8.68
C LEU A 137 -14.55 -2.70 -9.51
N SER A 138 -15.89 -2.82 -9.54
CA SER A 138 -16.60 -3.81 -10.36
C SER A 138 -16.31 -3.67 -11.86
N ASP A 139 -15.99 -2.45 -12.32
CA ASP A 139 -15.70 -2.15 -13.73
C ASP A 139 -14.37 -2.75 -14.20
N TYR A 140 -13.48 -3.15 -13.28
CA TYR A 140 -12.17 -3.74 -13.55
C TYR A 140 -12.18 -5.28 -13.44
N ARG A 141 -13.36 -5.89 -13.32
CA ARG A 141 -13.48 -7.35 -13.32
C ARG A 141 -13.04 -7.91 -14.67
N GLY A 142 -12.18 -8.92 -14.66
CA GLY A 142 -11.61 -9.52 -15.87
C GLY A 142 -10.58 -8.66 -16.60
N SER A 143 -10.18 -7.48 -16.09
CA SER A 143 -9.06 -6.72 -16.64
C SER A 143 -7.74 -7.14 -16.01
N THR A 144 -6.64 -6.99 -16.75
CA THR A 144 -5.28 -7.18 -16.22
C THR A 144 -4.72 -5.86 -15.70
N PRO A 145 -4.01 -5.86 -14.56
CA PRO A 145 -3.26 -4.69 -14.11
C PRO A 145 -2.28 -4.22 -15.18
N SER A 146 -2.29 -2.92 -15.47
CA SER A 146 -1.37 -2.26 -16.39
C SER A 146 -0.73 -1.07 -15.69
N GLY A 147 0.53 -0.75 -16.02
CA GLY A 147 1.23 0.37 -15.39
C GLY A 147 1.48 0.09 -13.92
N LEU A 148 2.38 -0.86 -13.64
CA LEU A 148 2.74 -1.27 -12.29
C LEU A 148 3.28 -0.10 -11.46
N ILE A 149 3.69 0.99 -12.10
CA ILE A 149 4.29 2.16 -11.49
C ILE A 149 3.80 3.40 -12.22
N ALA A 150 3.40 4.39 -11.44
CA ALA A 150 3.06 5.72 -11.91
C ALA A 150 3.74 6.74 -11.02
N CYS A 151 4.38 7.72 -11.65
CA CYS A 151 4.96 8.88 -11.00
C CYS A 151 4.24 10.12 -11.52
N LYS A 152 3.97 11.08 -10.63
CA LYS A 152 3.43 12.38 -11.01
C LYS A 152 4.18 13.47 -10.28
N ASP A 153 4.96 14.25 -11.03
CA ASP A 153 5.58 15.45 -10.49
C ASP A 153 4.48 16.41 -10.00
N GLN A 154 4.62 16.89 -8.78
CA GLN A 154 3.74 17.90 -8.21
C GLN A 154 4.37 19.28 -8.29
N GLY A 155 5.69 19.41 -8.53
CA GLY A 155 6.39 20.68 -8.46
C GLY A 155 6.62 21.13 -7.02
N ILE A 156 7.78 21.74 -6.75
CA ILE A 156 8.16 22.15 -5.39
C ILE A 156 7.24 23.24 -4.84
N GLU A 157 6.62 24.03 -5.72
CA GLU A 157 5.64 25.07 -5.39
C GLU A 157 4.37 24.53 -4.73
N ASN A 158 4.04 23.25 -4.94
CA ASN A 158 2.87 22.61 -4.34
C ASN A 158 3.18 21.90 -3.01
N LEU A 159 4.39 22.06 -2.47
CA LEU A 159 4.81 21.40 -1.23
C LEU A 159 4.02 21.86 0.01
N ASP A 160 3.37 23.02 -0.04
CA ASP A 160 2.52 23.49 1.07
C ASP A 160 1.39 22.51 1.40
N GLY A 161 0.86 21.80 0.39
CA GLY A 161 -0.12 20.73 0.56
C GLY A 161 0.46 19.39 1.04
N ALA A 162 1.78 19.24 1.11
CA ALA A 162 2.44 17.98 1.44
C ALA A 162 2.29 17.59 2.92
N LYS A 163 2.70 16.37 3.29
CA LYS A 163 2.76 15.99 4.71
C LYS A 163 3.85 16.79 5.45
N ARG A 164 3.65 17.02 6.76
CA ARG A 164 4.52 17.87 7.60
C ARG A 164 6.01 17.53 7.47
N LEU A 165 6.36 16.24 7.49
CA LEU A 165 7.75 15.80 7.39
C LEU A 165 8.43 16.34 6.12
N LEU A 166 7.75 16.29 4.98
CA LEU A 166 8.32 16.73 3.69
C LEU A 166 8.52 18.25 3.68
N ARG A 167 7.54 19.02 4.19
CA ARG A 167 7.69 20.47 4.34
C ARG A 167 8.87 20.83 5.24
N THR A 168 8.99 20.18 6.39
CA THR A 168 10.12 20.39 7.32
C THR A 168 11.44 20.02 6.66
N ALA A 169 11.51 18.89 5.97
CA ALA A 169 12.70 18.44 5.26
C ALA A 169 13.18 19.47 4.22
N TYR A 170 12.25 20.00 3.41
CA TYR A 170 12.55 21.02 2.42
C TYR A 170 13.00 22.33 3.05
N GLN A 171 12.31 22.79 4.10
CA GLN A 171 12.66 24.02 4.79
C GLN A 171 14.09 23.95 5.33
N ARG A 172 14.44 22.86 6.02
CA ARG A 172 15.80 22.65 6.54
C ARG A 172 16.84 22.62 5.43
N TRP A 173 16.53 21.95 4.33
CA TRP A 173 17.40 21.95 3.17
C TRP A 173 17.62 23.35 2.59
N ASN A 174 16.54 24.12 2.42
CA ASN A 174 16.60 25.46 1.86
C ASN A 174 17.39 26.43 2.76
N GLU A 175 17.24 26.32 4.09
CA GLU A 175 18.01 27.09 5.09
C GLU A 175 19.52 26.79 5.02
N SER A 176 19.89 25.56 4.66
CA SER A 176 21.28 25.07 4.71
C SER A 176 22.08 25.21 3.42
N ARG A 177 21.49 25.80 2.36
CA ARG A 177 22.06 25.88 0.99
C ARG A 177 23.46 26.50 0.88
N THR A 178 24.02 27.02 1.96
CA THR A 178 25.33 27.69 2.01
C THR A 178 26.51 26.78 2.36
N ASP A 179 26.30 25.61 2.97
CA ASP A 179 27.41 24.78 3.50
C ASP A 179 27.36 23.32 3.04
N ALA A 180 28.53 22.70 2.87
CA ALA A 180 28.64 21.26 2.62
C ALA A 180 27.90 20.50 3.72
N LEU A 181 26.85 19.78 3.34
CA LEU A 181 25.92 19.17 4.29
C LEU A 181 26.42 17.81 4.75
N GLU A 182 26.87 17.73 6.00
CA GLU A 182 26.75 16.48 6.75
C GLU A 182 25.27 16.27 7.08
N LEU A 183 24.57 15.50 6.24
CA LEU A 183 23.15 15.23 6.37
C LEU A 183 22.74 14.62 7.73
N PHE A 184 23.70 14.25 8.58
CA PHE A 184 23.49 13.63 9.89
C PHE A 184 24.08 14.40 11.06
N ASP A 185 24.86 15.47 10.83
CA ASP A 185 25.48 16.30 11.88
C ASP A 185 25.01 17.78 11.82
N SER A 186 24.22 18.14 10.79
CA SER A 186 23.64 19.45 10.47
C SER A 186 22.09 19.47 10.72
N PRO A 187 21.35 20.58 10.58
CA PRO A 187 19.87 20.73 10.58
C PRO A 187 19.00 19.60 10.01
N PHE A 188 19.58 18.65 9.27
CA PHE A 188 18.96 17.43 8.79
C PHE A 188 18.83 16.31 9.83
N ARG A 189 19.48 16.41 10.99
CA ARG A 189 19.50 15.35 12.01
C ARG A 189 18.09 14.87 12.41
N GLU A 190 17.10 15.75 12.40
CA GLU A 190 15.71 15.43 12.73
C GLU A 190 15.01 14.60 11.64
N ILE A 191 15.33 14.84 10.37
CA ILE A 191 14.70 14.15 9.23
C ILE A 191 15.50 12.94 8.77
N ALA A 192 16.79 12.90 9.09
CA ALA A 192 17.73 11.84 8.78
C ALA A 192 17.18 10.41 9.01
N PRO A 193 16.53 10.11 10.16
CA PRO A 193 15.94 8.80 10.39
C PRO A 193 14.87 8.38 9.38
N TYR A 194 14.26 9.32 8.67
CA TYR A 194 13.17 9.08 7.72
C TYR A 194 13.60 9.14 6.26
N THR A 195 14.89 9.32 6.00
CA THR A 195 15.43 9.53 4.65
C THR A 195 16.30 8.39 4.15
N LEU A 196 16.38 8.25 2.83
CA LEU A 196 17.43 7.51 2.15
C LEU A 196 18.45 8.50 1.60
N SER A 197 19.72 8.20 1.75
CA SER A 197 20.81 8.98 1.16
C SER A 197 21.49 8.14 0.10
N LEU A 198 21.48 8.67 -1.14
CA LEU A 198 22.20 8.12 -2.27
C LEU A 198 23.28 9.12 -2.69
N SER A 199 24.48 8.65 -3.04
CA SER A 199 25.46 9.52 -3.67
C SER A 199 26.01 8.90 -4.93
N GLU A 200 26.48 9.74 -5.84
CA GLU A 200 27.35 9.27 -6.89
C GLU A 200 28.69 8.81 -6.29
N ASP A 201 29.33 7.87 -6.97
CA ASP A 201 30.74 7.58 -6.77
C ASP A 201 31.59 8.35 -7.81
N ASN A 202 32.76 7.85 -8.20
CA ASN A 202 33.62 8.55 -9.15
C ASN A 202 33.07 8.54 -10.60
N ALA A 203 32.09 7.69 -10.89
CA ALA A 203 31.42 7.60 -12.19
C ALA A 203 30.01 8.22 -12.11
N PRO A 204 29.71 9.27 -12.90
CA PRO A 204 28.37 9.86 -12.99
C PRO A 204 27.31 8.82 -13.37
N GLY A 205 26.11 8.95 -12.81
CA GLY A 205 24.98 8.07 -13.13
C GLY A 205 24.89 6.77 -12.32
N ASN A 206 25.90 6.45 -11.51
CA ASN A 206 25.83 5.32 -10.56
C ASN A 206 25.58 5.84 -9.14
N LEU A 207 24.35 5.64 -8.65
CA LEU A 207 23.95 6.01 -7.30
C LEU A 207 24.20 4.84 -6.34
N PHE A 208 24.87 5.11 -5.23
CA PHE A 208 25.10 4.14 -4.17
C PHE A 208 24.36 4.52 -2.91
N TYR A 209 23.76 3.55 -2.23
CA TYR A 209 23.19 3.78 -0.90
C TYR A 209 24.32 4.16 0.06
N ARG A 210 24.29 5.38 0.59
CA ARG A 210 25.25 5.81 1.61
C ARG A 210 24.68 5.64 3.00
N LYS A 211 23.37 5.86 3.15
CA LYS A 211 22.69 5.68 4.43
C LYS A 211 21.21 5.42 4.24
N VAL A 212 20.66 4.56 5.08
CA VAL A 212 19.23 4.28 5.19
C VAL A 212 18.79 4.68 6.59
N GLY A 213 17.85 5.64 6.67
CA GLY A 213 17.26 6.04 7.94
C GLY A 213 16.47 4.90 8.58
N SER A 214 16.55 4.76 9.91
CA SER A 214 15.91 3.66 10.66
C SER A 214 14.37 3.66 10.61
N HIS A 215 13.77 4.78 10.21
CA HIS A 215 12.34 5.01 10.04
C HIS A 215 11.99 5.38 8.59
N ALA A 216 12.92 5.20 7.64
CA ALA A 216 12.62 5.40 6.23
C ALA A 216 11.52 4.42 5.82
N TYR A 217 10.54 4.88 5.07
CA TYR A 217 9.32 4.11 4.79
C TYR A 217 9.61 2.74 4.16
N ILE A 218 10.60 2.66 3.28
CA ILE A 218 11.02 1.40 2.65
C ILE A 218 11.48 0.34 3.66
N VAL A 219 12.02 0.72 4.82
CA VAL A 219 12.45 -0.20 5.88
C VAL A 219 11.26 -0.91 6.51
N SER A 220 10.07 -0.30 6.50
CA SER A 220 8.84 -0.97 6.95
C SER A 220 8.37 -2.09 6.00
N TYR A 221 8.85 -2.11 4.76
CA TYR A 221 8.54 -3.12 3.75
C TYR A 221 9.64 -4.18 3.62
N LEU A 222 10.90 -3.74 3.51
CA LEU A 222 12.03 -4.63 3.26
C LEU A 222 12.75 -5.07 4.53
N GLY A 223 12.36 -4.53 5.68
CA GLY A 223 12.95 -4.85 6.97
C GLY A 223 14.26 -4.15 7.24
N ARG A 224 14.70 -4.25 8.50
CA ARG A 224 15.94 -3.63 8.99
C ARG A 224 17.20 -4.33 8.51
N GLU A 225 17.11 -5.61 8.17
CA GLU A 225 18.26 -6.37 7.68
C GLU A 225 18.66 -5.89 6.30
N TRP A 226 17.69 -5.81 5.37
CA TRP A 226 17.89 -5.17 4.07
C TRP A 226 18.50 -3.77 4.18
N ALA A 227 17.99 -2.94 5.11
CA ALA A 227 18.50 -1.59 5.31
C ALA A 227 19.99 -1.54 5.69
N ARG A 228 20.49 -2.56 6.40
CA ARG A 228 21.92 -2.69 6.71
C ARG A 228 22.70 -3.18 5.50
N ASP A 229 22.19 -4.19 4.82
CA ASP A 229 22.90 -4.90 3.75
C ASP A 229 23.01 -4.07 2.45
N VAL A 230 22.04 -3.18 2.21
CA VAL A 230 21.99 -2.37 0.98
C VAL A 230 23.00 -1.22 0.98
N VAL A 231 23.51 -0.79 2.15
CA VAL A 231 24.47 0.31 2.24
C VAL A 231 25.79 -0.07 1.54
N GLY A 232 26.26 0.82 0.68
CA GLY A 232 27.44 0.60 -0.17
C GLY A 232 27.15 -0.11 -1.50
N THR A 233 25.90 -0.53 -1.73
CA THR A 233 25.49 -1.16 -2.99
C THR A 233 24.91 -0.15 -3.97
N LEU A 234 24.89 -0.52 -5.26
CA LEU A 234 24.30 0.27 -6.34
C LEU A 234 22.77 0.31 -6.21
N SER A 235 22.17 1.48 -6.38
CA SER A 235 20.73 1.68 -6.23
C SER A 235 19.91 0.85 -7.21
N THR A 236 20.46 0.55 -8.40
CA THR A 236 19.82 -0.28 -9.42
C THR A 236 19.95 -1.79 -9.14
N ARG A 237 20.38 -2.17 -7.95
CA ARG A 237 20.45 -3.55 -7.46
C ARG A 237 19.77 -3.69 -6.09
N GLY A 238 19.16 -2.61 -5.59
CA GLY A 238 18.63 -2.54 -4.24
C GLY A 238 17.23 -3.14 -4.12
N HIS A 239 16.44 -3.07 -5.20
CA HIS A 239 15.04 -3.49 -5.22
C HIS A 239 14.78 -4.71 -6.11
N GLY A 240 15.68 -5.04 -7.05
CA GLY A 240 15.54 -6.21 -7.92
C GLY A 240 14.59 -6.05 -9.11
N ASP A 241 13.91 -4.90 -9.21
CA ASP A 241 13.07 -4.50 -10.33
C ASP A 241 13.68 -3.27 -11.04
N VAL A 242 14.28 -3.53 -12.20
CA VAL A 242 14.98 -2.51 -12.99
C VAL A 242 14.00 -1.48 -13.59
N GLU A 243 12.79 -1.89 -13.95
CA GLU A 243 11.78 -0.97 -14.48
C GLU A 243 11.32 -0.01 -13.39
N PHE A 244 11.11 -0.54 -12.18
CA PHE A 244 10.85 0.28 -10.99
C PHE A 244 11.96 1.26 -10.73
N GLU A 245 13.19 0.78 -10.66
CA GLU A 245 14.32 1.61 -10.34
C GLU A 245 14.52 2.71 -11.38
N ASN A 246 14.29 2.45 -12.67
CA ASN A 246 14.42 3.46 -13.72
C ASN A 246 13.36 4.58 -13.60
N VAL A 247 12.08 4.22 -13.50
CA VAL A 247 10.98 5.20 -13.43
C VAL A 247 11.03 6.01 -12.13
N VAL A 248 11.39 5.35 -11.03
CA VAL A 248 11.45 5.99 -9.71
C VAL A 248 12.73 6.82 -9.58
N ALA A 249 13.87 6.41 -10.16
CA ALA A 249 15.14 7.13 -10.00
C ALA A 249 15.33 8.33 -10.93
N GLU A 250 14.53 8.50 -11.98
CA GLU A 250 14.67 9.65 -12.89
C GLU A 250 14.76 11.01 -12.16
N PRO A 251 13.88 11.34 -11.18
CA PRO A 251 14.00 12.59 -10.43
C PRO A 251 15.25 12.69 -9.54
N TYR A 252 15.92 11.58 -9.24
CA TYR A 252 17.17 11.58 -8.46
C TYR A 252 18.30 12.12 -9.33
N PHE A 253 18.41 11.60 -10.55
CA PHE A 253 19.38 12.07 -11.53
C PHE A 253 19.10 13.52 -11.95
N ASP A 254 17.82 13.90 -12.09
CA ASP A 254 17.49 15.28 -12.42
C ASP A 254 17.86 16.25 -11.29
N ALA A 255 17.60 15.88 -10.03
CA ALA A 255 18.01 16.66 -8.87
C ALA A 255 19.54 16.85 -8.80
N LEU A 256 20.31 15.78 -9.04
CA LEU A 256 21.78 15.83 -9.07
C LEU A 256 22.33 16.71 -10.20
N ARG A 257 21.66 16.68 -11.36
CA ARG A 257 22.07 17.42 -12.55
C ARG A 257 21.77 18.90 -12.43
N THR A 258 20.59 19.25 -11.90
CA THR A 258 20.08 20.63 -11.86
C THR A 258 20.36 21.35 -10.55
N GLY A 259 20.67 20.60 -9.47
CA GLY A 259 20.72 21.11 -8.11
C GLY A 259 19.35 21.53 -7.56
N ARG A 260 18.26 21.19 -8.25
CA ARG A 260 16.89 21.53 -7.85
C ARG A 260 16.21 20.36 -7.13
N PRO A 261 15.38 20.63 -6.12
CA PRO A 261 14.62 19.61 -5.42
C PRO A 261 13.40 19.18 -6.24
N HIS A 262 12.92 17.95 -6.02
CA HIS A 262 11.71 17.44 -6.65
C HIS A 262 10.70 16.98 -5.61
N TYR A 263 9.45 17.40 -5.78
CA TYR A 263 8.32 16.92 -5.00
C TYR A 263 7.33 16.23 -5.93
N GLY A 264 6.99 14.98 -5.64
CA GLY A 264 6.11 14.20 -6.49
C GLY A 264 5.35 13.15 -5.73
N HIS A 265 4.36 12.59 -6.42
CA HIS A 265 3.59 11.46 -5.96
C HIS A 265 3.98 10.21 -6.72
N VAL A 266 3.98 9.08 -6.02
CA VAL A 266 4.25 7.78 -6.61
C VAL A 266 3.17 6.81 -6.18
N ARG A 267 2.71 6.00 -7.13
CA ARG A 267 2.00 4.75 -6.85
C ARG A 267 2.73 3.64 -7.56
N ALA A 268 3.06 2.58 -6.82
CA ALA A 268 3.74 1.44 -7.38
C ALA A 268 3.22 0.13 -6.78
N LEU A 269 3.19 -0.91 -7.59
CA LEU A 269 3.07 -2.28 -7.13
C LEU A 269 4.45 -2.69 -6.59
N PHE A 270 4.47 -3.10 -5.33
CA PHE A 270 5.66 -3.55 -4.65
C PHE A 270 5.56 -5.05 -4.42
N ASP A 271 6.44 -5.81 -5.05
CA ASP A 271 6.59 -7.25 -4.85
C ASP A 271 7.81 -7.48 -3.95
N GLY A 272 7.58 -7.50 -2.63
CA GLY A 272 8.65 -7.55 -1.62
C GLY A 272 9.02 -8.98 -1.23
N CYS A 273 10.30 -9.21 -0.92
CA CYS A 273 10.84 -10.51 -0.48
C CYS A 273 10.05 -11.11 0.69
N GLY A 274 9.12 -12.03 0.40
CA GLY A 274 8.37 -12.79 1.39
C GLY A 274 7.04 -12.18 1.85
N HIS A 275 6.57 -11.11 1.20
CA HIS A 275 5.24 -10.55 1.44
C HIS A 275 4.38 -10.64 0.17
N ASP A 276 3.07 -10.70 0.34
CA ASP A 276 2.17 -10.59 -0.81
C ASP A 276 2.40 -9.26 -1.54
N PRO A 277 2.36 -9.22 -2.89
CA PRO A 277 2.48 -7.98 -3.64
C PRO A 277 1.46 -6.94 -3.15
N ALA A 278 1.87 -5.69 -3.02
CA ALA A 278 1.03 -4.63 -2.48
C ALA A 278 1.16 -3.33 -3.27
N TRP A 279 0.04 -2.65 -3.48
CA TRP A 279 0.03 -1.30 -4.02
C TRP A 279 0.41 -0.30 -2.93
N VAL A 280 1.49 0.41 -3.18
CA VAL A 280 2.02 1.42 -2.27
C VAL A 280 1.87 2.78 -2.91
N SER A 281 1.22 3.70 -2.19
CA SER A 281 1.04 5.09 -2.62
C SER A 281 1.74 6.00 -1.63
N TYR A 282 2.53 6.95 -2.12
CA TYR A 282 3.29 7.84 -1.27
C TYR A 282 3.61 9.18 -1.91
N GLN A 283 3.81 10.17 -1.04
CA GLN A 283 4.45 11.42 -1.39
C GLN A 283 5.97 11.28 -1.23
N ARG A 284 6.73 11.87 -2.14
CA ARG A 284 8.20 11.83 -2.15
C ARG A 284 8.79 13.22 -2.34
N LEU A 285 9.81 13.52 -1.55
CA LEU A 285 10.68 14.68 -1.72
C LEU A 285 12.11 14.21 -1.96
N VAL A 286 12.74 14.75 -3.02
CA VAL A 286 14.13 14.51 -3.39
C VAL A 286 14.90 15.81 -3.23
N LEU A 287 15.97 15.78 -2.44
CA LEU A 287 16.75 16.95 -2.06
C LEU A 287 18.22 16.74 -2.46
N PRO A 288 18.75 17.49 -3.45
CA PRO A 288 20.15 17.36 -3.84
C PRO A 288 21.06 18.04 -2.84
N TYR A 289 22.22 17.46 -2.55
CA TYR A 289 23.21 18.02 -1.63
C TYR A 289 24.62 17.55 -2.00
N HIS A 290 25.62 18.07 -1.29
CA HIS A 290 27.00 17.61 -1.40
C HIS A 290 27.44 16.94 -0.10
N THR A 291 28.11 15.79 -0.21
CA THR A 291 28.75 15.14 0.93
C THR A 291 29.94 15.99 1.43
N PRO A 292 30.50 15.68 2.62
CA PRO A 292 31.70 16.37 3.12
C PRO A 292 32.91 16.25 2.20
N ARG A 293 32.92 15.21 1.36
CA ARG A 293 33.95 14.96 0.35
C ARG A 293 33.66 15.68 -0.98
N GLY A 294 32.63 16.53 -1.04
CA GLY A 294 32.20 17.24 -2.23
C GLY A 294 31.47 16.38 -3.27
N GLN A 295 31.13 15.12 -2.95
CA GLN A 295 30.41 14.25 -3.89
C GLN A 295 28.94 14.68 -3.99
N ARG A 296 28.36 14.63 -5.19
CA ARG A 296 26.94 14.92 -5.38
C ARG A 296 26.09 13.78 -4.80
N ALA A 297 25.03 14.15 -4.11
CA ALA A 297 24.16 13.22 -3.42
C ALA A 297 22.71 13.71 -3.40
N VAL A 298 21.79 12.81 -3.11
CA VAL A 298 20.37 13.10 -2.89
C VAL A 298 19.89 12.49 -1.58
N ALA A 299 19.12 13.26 -0.83
CA ALA A 299 18.32 12.77 0.27
C ALA A 299 16.87 12.60 -0.19
N ILE A 300 16.29 11.44 0.06
CA ILE A 300 14.96 11.06 -0.39
C ILE A 300 14.11 10.83 0.86
N ALA A 301 13.09 11.67 1.05
CA ALA A 301 12.09 11.51 2.10
C ALA A 301 10.79 10.98 1.47
N VAL A 302 10.21 9.94 2.06
CA VAL A 302 8.97 9.30 1.57
C VAL A 302 7.98 9.21 2.71
N ILE A 303 6.73 9.59 2.45
CA ILE A 303 5.61 9.41 3.39
C ILE A 303 4.46 8.67 2.69
N PRO A 304 3.98 7.54 3.25
CA PRO A 304 2.77 6.88 2.75
C PRO A 304 1.59 7.83 2.71
N ASP A 305 0.85 7.80 1.62
CA ASP A 305 -0.38 8.57 1.46
C ASP A 305 -1.30 7.90 0.46
N GLN A 306 -2.54 7.63 0.86
CA GLN A 306 -3.54 7.08 -0.07
C GLN A 306 -4.09 8.19 -0.99
N ASP A 307 -4.03 9.45 -0.55
CA ASP A 307 -4.55 10.62 -1.25
C ASP A 307 -3.52 11.23 -2.22
N VAL A 308 -2.79 10.39 -2.94
CA VAL A 308 -1.90 10.85 -4.00
C VAL A 308 -2.68 11.29 -5.24
N ALA A 309 -2.19 12.32 -5.92
CA ALA A 309 -2.73 12.86 -7.18
C ALA A 309 -2.65 11.91 -8.40
N ILE A 310 -2.37 10.63 -8.16
CA ILE A 310 -2.43 9.53 -9.13
C ILE A 310 -3.73 8.77 -8.82
N PRO A 311 -4.68 8.66 -9.74
CA PRO A 311 -5.90 7.88 -9.52
C PRO A 311 -5.62 6.38 -9.40
N PHE A 312 -6.34 5.66 -8.53
CA PHE A 312 -6.29 4.19 -8.48
C PHE A 312 -7.64 3.63 -8.91
N LEU A 313 -7.69 2.94 -10.04
CA LEU A 313 -8.92 2.28 -10.51
C LEU A 313 -10.16 3.20 -10.40
N SER A 314 -9.99 4.51 -10.69
CA SER A 314 -11.09 5.47 -10.65
C SER A 314 -11.69 5.51 -12.05
N GLY A 315 -12.85 4.86 -12.22
CA GLY A 315 -13.46 4.56 -13.52
C GLY A 315 -13.37 5.69 -14.56
N LYS A 316 -12.67 5.41 -15.67
CA LYS A 316 -12.93 5.90 -17.03
C LYS A 316 -12.01 5.29 -18.10
N THR A 317 -11.41 4.12 -17.89
CA THR A 317 -10.59 3.47 -18.92
C THR A 317 -11.42 2.44 -19.68
N ARG A 318 -12.39 2.89 -20.48
CA ARG A 318 -12.83 2.11 -21.66
C ARG A 318 -11.71 2.21 -22.70
N ASN A 319 -10.60 1.52 -22.48
CA ASN A 319 -9.75 1.15 -23.60
C ASN A 319 -10.38 -0.09 -24.21
N ALA A 320 -11.28 0.14 -25.17
CA ALA A 320 -11.67 -0.87 -26.13
C ALA A 320 -10.39 -1.32 -26.84
N ILE A 321 -9.91 -2.52 -26.51
CA ILE A 321 -9.00 -3.24 -27.38
C ILE A 321 -9.90 -3.85 -28.47
N ASN A 322 -9.84 -3.26 -29.66
CA ASN A 322 -10.23 -3.91 -30.90
C ASN A 322 -9.21 -4.99 -31.25
#